data_AF-A0A066YGN3-F1
#
_entry.id   AF-A0A066YGN3-F1
#
_cell.length_a   1.000
_cell.length_b   1.000
_cell.length_c   1.000
_cell.angle_alpha   90.00
_cell.angle_beta   90.00
_cell.angle_gamma   90.00
#
_symmetry.space_group_name_H-M   'P 1'
#
loop_
_entity.id
_entity.type
_entity.pdbx_description
1 polymer ?
#
loop_
_entity_poly.entity_id
_entity_poly.type
_entity_poly.pdbx_seq_one_letter_code
_entity_poly.pdbx_strand_id
1 'polypeptide(L)' 'MEQLPDSVDLDIFERRIGAALRTIRQVRGCSLHGALDVFTERYEVLRREQPDRFRLTREEYSEGVYT' A
#
# COMPACT_ATOMS: atom_id res chain seq x y z
N MET A 1 -12.39 11.27 -0.66
CA MET A 1 -11.58 10.14 -0.17
C MET A 1 -11.11 10.48 1.22
N GLU A 2 -11.52 9.73 2.24
CA GLU A 2 -10.95 9.86 3.58
C GLU A 2 -9.42 9.69 3.46
N GLN A 3 -8.66 10.66 3.96
CA GLN A 3 -7.20 10.67 3.85
C GLN A 3 -6.62 9.47 4.62
N LEU A 4 -5.77 8.69 3.96
CA LEU A 4 -4.96 7.69 4.65
C LEU A 4 -3.83 8.44 5.38
N PRO A 5 -3.37 7.94 6.54
CA PRO A 5 -2.20 8.51 7.20
C PRO A 5 -0.96 8.42 6.29
N ASP A 6 -0.07 9.41 6.36
CA ASP A 6 1.20 9.42 5.61
C ASP A 6 2.07 8.19 5.89
N SER A 7 1.88 7.54 7.05
CA SER A 7 2.57 6.30 7.41
C SER A 7 2.23 5.15 6.45
N VAL A 8 1.03 5.14 5.87
CA VAL A 8 0.65 4.10 4.89
C VAL A 8 1.50 4.23 3.62
N ASP A 9 1.74 5.45 3.16
CA ASP A 9 2.55 5.69 1.98
C ASP A 9 4.01 5.32 2.23
N LEU A 10 4.55 5.67 3.41
CA LEU A 10 5.89 5.26 3.84
C LEU A 10 6.02 3.74 3.89
N ASP A 11 5.04 3.06 4.49
CA ASP A 11 5.01 1.59 4.56
C ASP A 11 4.92 0.96 3.15
N ILE A 12 4.22 1.60 2.21
CA ILE A 12 4.19 1.20 0.79
C ILE A 12 5.59 1.36 0.16
N PHE A 13 6.23 2.53 0.29
CA PHE A 13 7.56 2.73 -0.30
C PHE A 13 8.61 1.78 0.27
N GLU A 14 8.50 1.43 1.55
CA GLU A 14 9.42 0.52 2.24
C GLU A 14 8.99 -0.95 2.16
N ARG A 15 7.94 -1.27 1.39
CA ARG A 15 7.44 -2.63 1.17
C ARG A 15 7.01 -3.35 2.48
N ARG A 16 6.61 -2.58 3.50
CA ARG A 16 6.07 -3.07 4.77
C ARG A 16 4.56 -3.32 4.65
N ILE A 17 4.17 -4.19 3.73
CA ILE A 17 2.77 -4.39 3.31
C ILE A 17 1.86 -4.77 4.47
N GLY A 18 2.34 -5.62 5.38
CA GLY A 18 1.57 -5.99 6.58
C GLY A 18 1.28 -4.81 7.52
N ALA A 19 2.21 -3.86 7.65
CA ALA A 19 2.03 -2.64 8.45
C ALA A 19 1.04 -1.68 7.77
N ALA A 20 1.18 -1.47 6.45
CA ALA A 20 0.24 -0.68 5.66
C ALA A 20 -1.19 -1.23 5.78
N LEU A 21 -1.39 -2.53 5.57
CA LEU A 21 -2.71 -3.17 5.68
C LEU A 21 -3.29 -3.08 7.09
N ARG A 22 -2.47 -3.27 8.13
CA ARG A 22 -2.92 -3.12 9.52
C ARG A 22 -3.42 -1.71 9.78
N THR A 23 -2.66 -0.69 9.36
CA THR A 23 -3.02 0.71 9.51
C THR A 23 -4.31 1.03 8.76
N ILE A 24 -4.42 0.59 7.50
CA ILE A 24 -5.64 0.77 6.69
C ILE A 24 -6.86 0.15 7.39
N ARG A 25 -6.75 -1.09 7.89
CA ARG A 25 -7.84 -1.75 8.63
C ARG A 25 -8.26 -0.99 9.88
N GLN A 26 -7.30 -0.45 10.63
CA GLN A 26 -7.57 0.31 11.85
C GLN A 26 -8.26 1.64 11.56
N VAL A 27 -7.83 2.36 10.52
CA VAL A 27 -8.39 3.67 10.14
C VAL A 27 -9.77 3.53 9.49
N ARG A 28 -9.94 2.55 8.60
CA ARG A 28 -11.18 2.35 7.84
C ARG A 28 -12.18 1.42 8.52
N GLY A 29 -11.78 0.71 9.58
CA GLY A 29 -12.61 -0.31 10.21
C GLY A 29 -12.99 -1.48 9.28
N CYS A 30 -12.20 -1.73 8.23
CA CYS A 30 -12.56 -2.66 7.16
C CYS A 30 -11.97 -4.08 7.35
N SER A 31 -12.49 -5.02 6.56
CA SER A 31 -11.94 -6.37 6.45
C SER A 31 -10.55 -6.35 5.81
N LEU A 32 -9.82 -7.47 5.91
CA LEU A 32 -8.53 -7.60 5.22
C LEU A 32 -8.67 -7.41 3.70
N HIS A 33 -9.75 -7.92 3.10
CA HIS A 33 -10.01 -7.75 1.68
C HIS A 33 -10.24 -6.28 1.31
N GLY A 34 -11.09 -5.57 2.07
CA GLY A 34 -11.28 -4.14 1.85
C GLY A 34 -10.01 -3.32 2.07
N ALA A 35 -9.12 -3.75 2.97
CA ALA A 35 -7.83 -3.10 3.15
C ALA A 35 -6.87 -3.35 1.98
N LEU A 36 -6.92 -4.53 1.37
CA LEU A 36 -6.16 -4.85 0.17
C LEU A 36 -6.61 -4.01 -1.02
N ASP A 37 -7.93 -3.79 -1.18
CA ASP A 37 -8.46 -2.92 -2.23
C ASP A 37 -7.94 -1.48 -2.08
N VAL A 38 -8.05 -0.93 -0.86
CA VAL A 38 -7.55 0.41 -0.54
C VAL A 38 -6.03 0.51 -0.69
N PHE A 39 -5.29 -0.51 -0.27
CA PHE A 39 -3.84 -0.58 -0.44
C PHE A 39 -3.46 -0.56 -1.92
N THR A 40 -4.16 -1.35 -2.74
CA THR A 40 -3.90 -1.46 -4.18
C THR A 40 -4.16 -0.11 -4.87
N GLU A 41 -5.30 0.52 -4.58
CA GLU A 41 -5.61 1.86 -5.12
C GLU A 41 -4.52 2.88 -4.74
N ARG A 42 -4.09 2.88 -3.46
CA ARG A 42 -3.06 3.83 -3.01
C ARG A 42 -1.70 3.56 -3.66
N TYR A 43 -1.32 2.29 -3.79
CA TYR A 43 -0.09 1.89 -4.48
C TYR A 43 -0.07 2.39 -5.93
N GLU A 44 -1.17 2.22 -6.68
CA GLU A 44 -1.26 2.69 -8.08
C GLU A 44 -1.11 4.22 -8.18
N VAL A 45 -1.77 4.96 -7.29
CA VAL A 45 -1.66 6.42 -7.24
C VAL A 45 -0.22 6.85 -6.96
N LEU A 46 0.41 6.29 -5.92
CA LEU A 46 1.80 6.62 -5.59
C LEU A 46 2.75 6.25 -6.72
N ARG A 47 2.51 5.13 -7.40
CA ARG A 47 3.37 4.70 -8.51
C ARG A 47 3.28 5.64 -9.71
N ARG A 48 2.13 6.27 -9.92
CA ARG A 48 1.93 7.29 -10.96
C ARG A 48 2.49 8.65 -10.56
N GLU A 49 2.30 9.06 -9.31
CA GLU A 49 2.70 10.40 -8.83
C GLU A 49 4.18 10.50 -8.46
N GLN A 50 4.75 9.43 -7.90
CA GLN A 50 6.13 9.38 -7.40
C GLN A 50 6.85 8.11 -7.85
N PRO A 51 6.98 7.86 -9.17
CA PRO A 51 7.60 6.64 -9.68
C PRO A 51 9.05 6.48 -9.20
N ASP A 52 9.82 7.57 -9.11
CA ASP A 52 11.24 7.57 -8.71
C ASP A 52 11.48 7.07 -7.28
N ARG A 53 10.46 7.14 -6.43
CA ARG A 53 10.55 6.69 -5.04
C ARG A 53 10.43 5.17 -4.92
N PHE A 54 9.88 4.51 -5.94
CA PHE A 54 9.87 3.06 -6.01
C PHE A 54 11.16 2.54 -6.64
N ARG A 55 11.96 1.82 -5.86
CA ARG A 55 13.21 1.20 -6.31
C ARG A 55 13.01 -0.11 -7.08
N LEU A 56 11.85 -0.73 -6.93
CA LEU A 56 11.53 -2.05 -7.49
C LEU A 56 10.51 -1.92 -8.61
N THR A 57 10.56 -2.80 -9.60
CA THR A 57 9.47 -2.96 -10.58
C THR A 57 8.19 -3.48 -9.91
N ARG A 58 7.06 -3.46 -10.62
CA ARG A 58 5.78 -3.97 -10.08
C ARG A 58 5.90 -5.44 -9.69
N GLU A 59 6.51 -6.26 -10.55
CA GLU A 59 6.67 -7.70 -10.36
C GLU A 59 7.51 -7.98 -9.10
N GLU A 60 8.68 -7.36 -9.00
CA GLU A 60 9.58 -7.46 -7.83
C GLU A 60 8.92 -6.95 -6.55
N TYR A 61 8.07 -5.92 -6.63
CA TYR A 61 7.36 -5.39 -5.47
C TYR A 61 6.35 -6.41 -4.91
N SER A 62 5.65 -7.14 -5.79
CA SER A 62 4.64 -8.15 -5.43
C SER A 62 5.18 -9.54 -5.08
N GLU A 63 6.46 -9.80 -5.37
CA GLU A 63 7.07 -11.12 -5.18
C GLU A 63 7.06 -11.57 -3.70
N GLY A 64 6.56 -12.77 -3.41
CA GLY A 64 6.48 -13.29 -2.03
C GLY A 64 5.32 -12.75 -1.20
N VAL A 65 4.39 -11.98 -1.81
CA VAL A 65 3.19 -11.45 -1.16
C VAL A 65 1.92 -12.15 -1.64
N TYR A 66 1.84 -12.43 -2.94
CA TYR A 66 0.68 -13.04 -3.60
C TYR A 66 0.95 -14.45 -4.15
N THR A 67 2.14 -15.00 -3.88
CA THR A 67 2.54 -16.38 -4.23
C THR A 67 2.01 -17.40 -3.25
#